data_AF-A0A1Z5JFF7-F1
#
_entry.id   AF-A0A1Z5JFF7-F1
#
_cell.length_a   1.000
_cell.length_b   1.000
_cell.length_c   1.000
_cell.angle_alpha   90.00
_cell.angle_beta   90.00
_cell.angle_gamma   90.00
#
_symmetry.space_group_name_H-M   'P 1'
#
loop_
_entity.id
_entity.type
_entity.pdbx_description
1 polymer ?
#
loop_
_entity_poly.entity_id
_entity_poly.type
_entity_poly.pdbx_seq_one_letter_code
_entity_poly.pdbx_strand_id
1 'polypeptide(L)'
;MVSSSQAGKKATSSAKGKKESSQNSESDLLSPQEKALRDKLYPYFIMRCYHIPGNNWQQDLWQYLMNNHPLFGIFCHHRHHPVTRNVRILSLIGSFCFGLAITNIIYLGFVFTDSDYEREYVTVQYNATGTESINNHVTSLQVTNGNIALWTIGAALHALYDNVIWSLAACTYCMDTKGGMTARVDRYRSTGVLFIVLSVIVVSALATFAVTLRSAIDAGNVDTDEVDSYAAGDTQYKVFAVGDAKSYEFILAYLVELGLNYFGYYPVIGTVLFSGVLGCFKYRVIGGRPAEILEMKAREEADAQNSAA
;
A
#
# COMPACT_ATOMS: atom_id res chain seq x y z
N MET A 1 -50.65 -27.87 51.00
CA MET A 1 -49.44 -27.04 50.91
C MET A 1 -48.37 -27.78 50.12
N VAL A 2 -48.39 -27.72 48.79
CA VAL A 2 -47.20 -27.88 47.93
C VAL A 2 -47.57 -27.14 46.64
N SER A 3 -47.04 -25.93 46.46
CA SER A 3 -47.27 -25.10 45.27
C SER A 3 -46.07 -25.32 44.34
N SER A 4 -46.32 -25.99 43.21
CA SER A 4 -45.31 -26.27 42.19
C SER A 4 -45.40 -25.19 41.12
N SER A 5 -44.44 -24.25 41.16
CA SER A 5 -44.32 -23.16 40.20
C SER A 5 -43.46 -23.62 39.01
N GLN A 6 -44.10 -23.89 37.87
CA GLN A 6 -43.42 -24.14 36.60
C GLN A 6 -43.15 -22.79 35.91
N ALA A 7 -41.89 -22.34 35.99
CA ALA A 7 -41.40 -21.20 35.23
C ALA A 7 -41.07 -21.63 33.78
N GLY A 8 -41.92 -21.21 32.83
CA GLY A 8 -41.70 -21.39 31.40
C GLY A 8 -40.56 -20.51 30.88
N LYS A 9 -39.43 -21.13 30.48
CA LYS A 9 -38.37 -20.48 29.71
C LYS A 9 -38.79 -20.41 28.24
N LYS A 10 -39.18 -19.22 27.77
CA LYS A 10 -39.37 -18.90 26.35
C LYS A 10 -37.99 -18.85 25.68
N ALA A 11 -37.68 -19.85 24.86
CA ALA A 11 -36.51 -19.85 23.99
C ALA A 11 -36.75 -18.89 22.82
N THR A 12 -36.12 -17.72 22.86
CA THR A 12 -36.04 -16.81 21.70
C THR A 12 -34.97 -17.35 20.74
N SER A 13 -35.40 -18.07 19.70
CA SER A 13 -34.53 -18.46 18.59
C SER A 13 -34.16 -17.21 17.79
N SER A 14 -33.08 -16.55 18.18
CA SER A 14 -32.46 -15.50 17.37
C SER A 14 -31.86 -16.16 16.13
N ALA A 15 -32.57 -16.08 15.01
CA ALA A 15 -32.11 -16.44 13.69
C ALA A 15 -30.98 -15.47 13.28
N LYS A 16 -29.77 -15.71 13.79
CA LYS A 16 -28.56 -15.05 13.34
C LYS A 16 -28.21 -15.66 11.97
N GLY A 17 -28.73 -15.04 10.91
CA GLY A 17 -28.40 -15.38 9.53
C GLY A 17 -26.88 -15.33 9.34
N LYS A 18 -26.26 -16.51 9.34
CA LYS A 18 -24.83 -16.71 9.14
C LYS A 18 -24.52 -16.33 7.69
N LYS A 19 -23.98 -15.12 7.46
CA LYS A 19 -23.39 -14.69 6.17
C LYS A 19 -22.07 -15.43 5.88
N GLU A 20 -21.99 -16.72 6.18
CA GLU A 20 -20.91 -17.62 5.78
C GLU A 20 -21.38 -18.40 4.54
N SER A 21 -21.33 -17.79 3.35
CA SER A 21 -21.69 -18.57 2.13
C SER A 21 -21.16 -18.03 0.80
N SER A 22 -20.55 -16.84 0.71
CA SER A 22 -20.22 -16.34 -0.63
C SER A 22 -18.87 -16.80 -1.18
N GLN A 23 -17.95 -17.31 -0.36
CA GLN A 23 -16.63 -17.79 -0.86
C GLN A 23 -16.57 -19.30 -1.09
N ASN A 24 -17.35 -20.12 -0.35
CA ASN A 24 -17.36 -21.57 -0.57
C ASN A 24 -18.06 -21.95 -1.89
N SER A 25 -19.01 -21.16 -2.38
CA SER A 25 -19.69 -21.50 -3.65
C SER A 25 -18.77 -21.32 -4.86
N GLU A 26 -17.75 -20.46 -4.79
CA GLU A 26 -16.84 -20.24 -5.92
C GLU A 26 -15.79 -21.34 -6.03
N SER A 27 -15.35 -21.91 -4.90
CA SER A 27 -14.44 -23.06 -4.91
C SER A 27 -15.07 -24.33 -5.47
N ASP A 28 -16.39 -24.47 -5.36
CA ASP A 28 -17.11 -25.64 -5.83
C ASP A 28 -17.27 -25.67 -7.36
N LEU A 29 -17.17 -24.52 -8.03
CA LEU A 29 -17.28 -24.39 -9.49
C LEU A 29 -15.99 -24.66 -10.26
N LEU A 30 -14.84 -24.79 -9.59
CA LEU A 30 -13.56 -25.03 -10.25
C LEU A 30 -13.48 -26.48 -10.76
N SER A 31 -12.97 -26.64 -11.99
CA SER A 31 -12.67 -27.96 -12.53
C SER A 31 -11.61 -28.68 -11.68
N PRO A 32 -11.59 -30.02 -11.65
CA PRO A 32 -10.58 -30.78 -10.90
C PRO A 32 -9.13 -30.39 -11.25
N GLN A 33 -8.88 -30.06 -12.52
CA GLN A 33 -7.57 -29.61 -12.99
C GLN A 33 -7.19 -28.24 -12.45
N GLU A 34 -8.13 -27.28 -12.45
CA GLU A 34 -7.89 -25.95 -11.85
C GLU A 34 -7.68 -26.03 -10.35
N LYS A 35 -8.41 -26.92 -9.64
CA LYS A 35 -8.18 -27.18 -8.22
C LYS A 35 -6.76 -27.70 -7.97
N ALA A 36 -6.32 -28.69 -8.73
CA ALA A 36 -4.95 -29.22 -8.64
C ALA A 36 -3.89 -28.15 -8.94
N LEU A 37 -4.12 -27.31 -9.96
CA LEU A 37 -3.21 -26.20 -10.29
C LEU A 37 -3.19 -25.15 -9.18
N ARG A 38 -4.36 -24.78 -8.65
CA ARG A 38 -4.49 -23.85 -7.53
C ARG A 38 -3.73 -24.38 -6.33
N ASP A 39 -3.98 -25.62 -5.93
CA ASP A 39 -3.36 -26.21 -4.74
C ASP A 39 -1.84 -26.33 -4.91
N LYS A 40 -1.35 -26.51 -6.15
CA LYS A 40 0.08 -26.44 -6.50
C LYS A 40 0.66 -25.03 -6.39
N LEU A 41 -0.03 -24.00 -6.90
CA LEU A 41 0.49 -22.62 -6.98
C LEU A 41 0.25 -21.80 -5.70
N TYR A 42 -0.77 -22.14 -4.93
CA TYR A 42 -1.22 -21.39 -3.76
C TYR A 42 -0.11 -21.19 -2.71
N PRO A 43 0.72 -22.19 -2.36
CA PRO A 43 1.84 -22.00 -1.45
C PRO A 43 2.85 -20.98 -1.97
N TYR A 44 3.12 -20.95 -3.28
CA TYR A 44 4.05 -20.00 -3.89
C TYR A 44 3.54 -18.57 -3.78
N PHE A 45 2.25 -18.33 -4.04
CA PHE A 45 1.66 -17.00 -3.92
C PHE A 45 1.61 -16.50 -2.48
N ILE A 46 1.28 -17.38 -1.53
CA ILE A 46 1.29 -17.06 -0.09
C ILE A 46 2.67 -16.65 0.36
N MET A 47 3.69 -17.42 -0.01
CA MET A 47 5.06 -17.19 0.42
C MET A 47 5.75 -16.05 -0.33
N ARG A 48 5.02 -15.36 -1.24
CA ARG A 48 5.56 -14.35 -2.15
C ARG A 48 6.76 -14.88 -2.95
N CYS A 49 6.68 -16.14 -3.36
CA CYS A 49 7.78 -16.78 -4.05
C CYS A 49 8.17 -15.97 -5.29
N TYR A 50 9.46 -15.72 -5.37
CA TYR A 50 10.15 -15.12 -6.49
C TYR A 50 10.36 -16.12 -7.64
N HIS A 51 10.07 -17.40 -7.43
CA HIS A 51 10.10 -18.43 -8.47
C HIS A 51 8.82 -19.28 -8.49
N ILE A 52 8.29 -19.53 -9.70
CA ILE A 52 7.27 -20.53 -9.95
C ILE A 52 7.82 -21.60 -10.90
N PRO A 53 7.63 -22.90 -10.59
CA PRO A 53 8.17 -23.98 -11.43
C PRO A 53 7.71 -23.87 -12.89
N GLY A 54 8.68 -23.92 -13.81
CA GLY A 54 8.45 -23.80 -15.25
C GLY A 54 8.56 -22.38 -15.81
N ASN A 55 8.57 -21.35 -14.96
CA ASN A 55 8.78 -19.97 -15.40
C ASN A 55 10.27 -19.65 -15.60
N ASN A 56 10.55 -18.78 -16.57
CA ASN A 56 11.83 -18.10 -16.70
C ASN A 56 11.92 -16.87 -15.78
N TRP A 57 13.10 -16.25 -15.72
CA TRP A 57 13.36 -15.11 -14.83
C TRP A 57 12.44 -13.91 -15.11
N GLN A 58 12.17 -13.58 -16.37
CA GLN A 58 11.34 -12.43 -16.73
C GLN A 58 9.86 -12.66 -16.40
N GLN A 59 9.36 -13.88 -16.62
CA GLN A 59 8.01 -14.28 -16.25
C GLN A 59 7.81 -14.20 -14.74
N ASP A 60 8.76 -14.72 -13.97
CA ASP A 60 8.75 -14.64 -12.52
C ASP A 60 8.79 -13.18 -12.03
N LEU A 61 9.65 -12.33 -12.61
CA LEU A 61 9.73 -10.92 -12.24
C LEU A 61 8.42 -10.19 -12.53
N TRP A 62 7.87 -10.36 -13.74
CA TRP A 62 6.62 -9.73 -14.11
C TRP A 62 5.48 -10.19 -13.21
N GLN A 63 5.38 -11.48 -12.96
CA GLN A 63 4.38 -12.05 -12.06
C GLN A 63 4.56 -11.54 -10.62
N TYR A 64 5.79 -11.42 -10.14
CA TYR A 64 6.10 -10.83 -8.84
C TYR A 64 5.63 -9.38 -8.78
N LEU A 65 6.01 -8.55 -9.75
CA LEU A 65 5.61 -7.14 -9.79
C LEU A 65 4.09 -7.01 -9.89
N MET A 66 3.42 -7.70 -10.80
CA MET A 66 1.97 -7.64 -10.96
C MET A 66 1.21 -8.10 -9.71
N ASN A 67 1.70 -9.13 -9.01
CA ASN A 67 1.02 -9.63 -7.80
C ASN A 67 1.23 -8.75 -6.58
N ASN A 68 2.37 -8.06 -6.47
CA ASN A 68 2.75 -7.32 -5.26
C ASN A 68 2.50 -5.81 -5.39
N HIS A 69 2.54 -5.25 -6.60
CA HIS A 69 2.37 -3.81 -6.83
C HIS A 69 1.01 -3.30 -6.29
N PRO A 70 0.98 -2.17 -5.54
CA PRO A 70 -0.25 -1.67 -4.91
C PRO A 70 -1.42 -1.47 -5.89
N LEU A 71 -1.15 -0.81 -7.03
CA LEU A 71 -2.13 -0.62 -8.09
C LEU A 71 -2.35 -1.87 -8.96
N PHE A 72 -1.30 -2.39 -9.62
CA PHE A 72 -1.46 -3.51 -10.55
C PHE A 72 -1.96 -4.78 -9.87
N GLY A 73 -1.61 -5.01 -8.61
CA GLY A 73 -2.13 -6.13 -7.84
C GLY A 73 -3.65 -6.13 -7.70
N ILE A 74 -4.32 -4.98 -7.77
CA ILE A 74 -5.79 -4.94 -7.71
C ILE A 74 -6.42 -5.50 -8.98
N PHE A 75 -5.81 -5.25 -10.14
CA PHE A 75 -6.39 -5.53 -11.46
C PHE A 75 -5.76 -6.73 -12.18
N CYS A 76 -4.49 -6.99 -11.93
CA CYS A 76 -3.63 -7.90 -12.67
C CYS A 76 -3.03 -9.01 -11.78
N HIS A 77 -3.53 -9.19 -10.56
CA HIS A 77 -3.11 -10.32 -9.74
C HIS A 77 -3.55 -11.65 -10.38
N HIS A 78 -2.75 -12.68 -10.13
CA HIS A 78 -3.09 -14.03 -10.51
C HIS A 78 -4.39 -14.47 -9.81
N ARG A 79 -5.32 -15.11 -10.55
CA ARG A 79 -6.65 -15.51 -10.05
C ARG A 79 -6.62 -16.34 -8.77
N HIS A 80 -5.57 -17.15 -8.59
CA HIS A 80 -5.38 -18.01 -7.41
C HIS A 80 -4.63 -17.35 -6.25
N HIS A 81 -4.42 -16.03 -6.30
CA HIS A 81 -3.73 -15.33 -5.23
C HIS A 81 -4.57 -15.31 -3.93
N PRO A 82 -3.98 -15.60 -2.76
CA PRO A 82 -4.69 -15.70 -1.48
C PRO A 82 -5.28 -14.36 -1.01
N VAL A 83 -4.58 -13.26 -1.27
CA VAL A 83 -5.01 -11.91 -0.88
C VAL A 83 -6.10 -11.42 -1.84
N THR A 84 -7.30 -11.23 -1.30
CA THR A 84 -8.48 -10.80 -2.04
C THR A 84 -8.38 -9.34 -2.49
N ARG A 85 -9.17 -8.98 -3.53
CA ARG A 85 -9.26 -7.61 -4.05
C ARG A 85 -9.63 -6.59 -2.97
N ASN A 86 -10.51 -6.94 -2.03
CA ASN A 86 -10.93 -6.03 -0.95
C ASN A 86 -9.78 -5.69 -0.01
N VAL A 87 -8.94 -6.67 0.35
CA VAL A 87 -7.76 -6.43 1.20
C VAL A 87 -6.71 -5.59 0.45
N ARG A 88 -6.57 -5.79 -0.87
CA ARG A 88 -5.71 -4.96 -1.72
C ARG A 88 -6.18 -3.51 -1.79
N ILE A 89 -7.47 -3.27 -1.98
CA ILE A 89 -8.07 -1.92 -1.97
C ILE A 89 -7.86 -1.27 -0.60
N LEU A 90 -8.10 -2.00 0.49
CA LEU A 90 -7.88 -1.49 1.84
C LEU A 90 -6.40 -1.10 2.07
N SER A 91 -5.47 -1.93 1.59
CA SER A 91 -4.03 -1.64 1.67
C SER A 91 -3.66 -0.41 0.83
N LEU A 92 -4.28 -0.22 -0.33
CA LEU A 92 -4.09 0.97 -1.16
C LEU A 92 -4.59 2.24 -0.47
N ILE A 93 -5.72 2.19 0.25
CA ILE A 93 -6.21 3.31 1.05
C ILE A 93 -5.18 3.66 2.14
N GLY A 94 -4.68 2.64 2.86
CA GLY A 94 -3.61 2.84 3.85
C GLY A 94 -2.36 3.47 3.26
N SER A 95 -1.95 3.01 2.08
CA SER A 95 -0.86 3.59 1.30
C SER A 95 -1.07 5.07 0.99
N PHE A 96 -2.26 5.48 0.50
CA PHE A 96 -2.53 6.90 0.24
C PHE A 96 -2.48 7.75 1.52
N CYS A 97 -3.06 7.25 2.60
CA CYS A 97 -2.97 7.93 3.89
C CYS A 97 -1.51 8.02 4.38
N PHE A 98 -0.70 6.99 4.15
CA PHE A 98 0.71 6.99 4.52
C PHE A 98 1.50 8.01 3.73
N GLY A 99 1.31 8.05 2.41
CA GLY A 99 1.86 9.08 1.52
C GLY A 99 1.53 10.48 2.04
N LEU A 100 0.23 10.77 2.25
CA LEU A 100 -0.20 12.06 2.80
C LEU A 100 0.46 12.39 4.15
N ALA A 101 0.56 11.42 5.05
CA ALA A 101 1.21 11.61 6.34
C ALA A 101 2.70 11.96 6.18
N ILE A 102 3.45 11.18 5.39
CA ILE A 102 4.88 11.40 5.23
C ILE A 102 5.18 12.71 4.50
N THR A 103 4.39 13.09 3.50
CA THR A 103 4.54 14.38 2.81
C THR A 103 4.41 15.55 3.79
N ASN A 104 3.39 15.51 4.65
CA ASN A 104 3.17 16.55 5.66
C ASN A 104 4.25 16.53 6.75
N ILE A 105 4.70 15.36 7.19
CA ILE A 105 5.77 15.23 8.19
C ILE A 105 7.09 15.81 7.65
N ILE A 106 7.44 15.53 6.40
CA ILE A 106 8.64 16.08 5.77
C ILE A 106 8.53 17.61 5.70
N TYR A 107 7.40 18.15 5.22
CA TYR A 107 7.16 19.60 5.21
C TYR A 107 7.33 20.23 6.60
N LEU A 108 6.65 19.68 7.61
CA LEU A 108 6.75 20.14 9.00
C LEU A 108 8.19 20.05 9.53
N GLY A 109 8.94 19.03 9.12
CA GLY A 109 10.35 18.88 9.45
C GLY A 109 11.20 20.06 8.96
N PHE A 110 10.98 20.53 7.72
CA PHE A 110 11.66 21.72 7.22
C PHE A 110 11.24 22.99 7.98
N VAL A 111 9.94 23.15 8.24
CA VAL A 111 9.42 24.29 9.01
C VAL A 111 10.04 24.35 10.41
N PHE A 112 10.11 23.23 11.13
CA PHE A 112 10.66 23.21 12.50
C PHE A 112 12.18 23.33 12.57
N THR A 113 12.88 23.10 11.46
CA THR A 113 14.34 23.21 11.41
C THR A 113 14.82 24.53 10.83
N ASP A 114 13.90 25.47 10.55
CA ASP A 114 14.16 26.75 9.86
C ASP A 114 15.01 26.54 8.58
N SER A 115 14.82 25.40 7.92
CA SER A 115 15.54 25.04 6.70
C SER A 115 14.78 25.53 5.47
N ASP A 116 15.48 26.06 4.48
CA ASP A 116 14.86 26.58 3.25
C ASP A 116 14.18 25.47 2.45
N TYR A 117 12.89 25.22 2.74
CA TYR A 117 12.04 24.28 1.99
C TYR A 117 11.92 24.71 0.52
N GLU A 118 11.76 26.02 0.30
CA GLU A 118 11.53 26.66 -1.01
C GLU A 118 12.81 26.96 -1.81
N ARG A 119 13.99 26.51 -1.35
CA ARG A 119 15.22 26.75 -2.10
C ARG A 119 15.16 26.03 -3.45
N GLU A 120 15.08 26.81 -4.51
CA GLU A 120 15.01 26.34 -5.89
C GLU A 120 16.38 25.84 -6.39
N TYR A 121 16.38 24.71 -7.11
CA TYR A 121 17.56 24.19 -7.81
C TYR A 121 17.40 24.21 -9.32
N VAL A 122 16.21 23.83 -9.80
CA VAL A 122 15.94 23.66 -11.23
C VAL A 122 14.53 24.14 -11.50
N THR A 123 14.37 25.02 -12.49
CA THR A 123 13.07 25.43 -13.01
C THR A 123 12.85 24.75 -14.36
N VAL A 124 11.89 23.83 -14.43
CA VAL A 124 11.53 23.15 -15.67
C VAL A 124 10.44 23.97 -16.35
N GLN A 125 10.77 24.62 -17.46
CA GLN A 125 9.79 25.34 -18.28
C GLN A 125 9.18 24.39 -19.32
N TYR A 126 7.84 24.27 -19.34
CA TYR A 126 7.12 23.37 -20.26
C TYR A 126 6.70 24.04 -21.58
N ASN A 127 7.06 25.31 -21.78
CA ASN A 127 6.61 26.09 -22.93
C ASN A 127 7.57 25.94 -24.12
N ALA A 128 7.44 24.84 -24.87
CA ALA A 128 8.22 24.60 -26.10
C ALA A 128 7.57 25.15 -27.39
N THR A 129 6.32 25.62 -27.32
CA THR A 129 5.59 26.20 -28.45
C THR A 129 5.22 27.64 -28.11
N GLY A 130 5.98 28.60 -28.65
CA GLY A 130 5.91 30.05 -28.36
C GLY A 130 4.61 30.76 -28.74
N THR A 131 3.44 30.20 -28.41
CA THR A 131 2.16 30.90 -28.47
C THR A 131 1.93 31.60 -27.14
N GLU A 132 2.29 32.88 -27.08
CA GLU A 132 2.31 33.74 -25.88
C GLU A 132 0.94 34.04 -25.22
N SER A 133 -0.17 33.44 -25.65
CA SER A 133 -1.48 34.08 -25.43
C SER A 133 -2.44 33.41 -24.45
N ILE A 134 -2.13 32.27 -23.82
CA ILE A 134 -3.10 31.64 -22.88
C ILE A 134 -2.40 31.11 -21.62
N ASN A 135 -2.39 31.94 -20.58
CA ASN A 135 -2.14 31.63 -19.15
C ASN A 135 -0.72 31.14 -18.77
N ASN A 136 0.19 32.10 -18.57
CA ASN A 136 1.57 31.88 -18.10
C ASN A 136 1.72 31.24 -16.70
N HIS A 137 0.65 31.13 -15.89
CA HIS A 137 0.74 30.66 -14.51
C HIS A 137 0.97 29.15 -14.33
N VAL A 138 0.92 28.33 -15.39
CA VAL A 138 1.13 26.86 -15.31
C VAL A 138 2.40 26.42 -16.07
N THR A 139 3.28 27.36 -16.45
CA THR A 139 4.34 27.07 -17.44
C THR A 139 5.68 26.63 -16.86
N SER A 140 5.86 26.68 -15.53
CA SER A 140 7.11 26.24 -14.89
C SER A 140 6.87 25.41 -13.64
N LEU A 141 7.56 24.26 -13.52
CA LEU A 141 7.70 23.52 -12.28
C LEU A 141 9.04 23.90 -11.66
N GLN A 142 9.01 24.52 -10.48
CA GLN A 142 10.19 24.76 -9.68
C GLN A 142 10.47 23.51 -8.85
N VAL A 143 11.71 23.01 -8.91
CA VAL A 143 12.18 21.89 -8.10
C VAL A 143 12.90 22.47 -6.90
N THR A 144 12.28 22.34 -5.72
CA THR A 144 12.78 22.85 -4.45
C THR A 144 13.47 21.76 -3.62
N ASN A 145 14.17 22.17 -2.54
CA ASN A 145 14.67 21.28 -1.48
C ASN A 145 13.56 20.33 -0.99
N GLY A 146 12.37 20.89 -0.74
CA GLY A 146 11.19 20.16 -0.32
C GLY A 146 10.81 19.06 -1.30
N ASN A 147 10.72 19.38 -2.60
CA ASN A 147 10.41 18.39 -3.63
C ASN A 147 11.44 17.27 -3.67
N ILE A 148 12.74 17.58 -3.60
CA ILE A 148 13.80 16.56 -3.63
C ILE A 148 13.67 15.62 -2.43
N ALA A 149 13.46 16.16 -1.22
CA ALA A 149 13.30 15.34 -0.01
C ALA A 149 12.05 14.44 -0.08
N LEU A 150 10.93 14.98 -0.58
CA LEU A 150 9.70 14.22 -0.80
C LEU A 150 9.89 13.11 -1.82
N TRP A 151 10.46 13.43 -2.99
CA TRP A 151 10.65 12.49 -4.08
C TRP A 151 11.72 11.43 -3.81
N THR A 152 12.58 11.65 -2.83
CA THR A 152 13.62 10.68 -2.43
C THR A 152 13.23 9.94 -1.17
N ILE A 153 13.27 10.63 -0.03
CA ILE A 153 13.04 10.04 1.29
C ILE A 153 11.56 9.67 1.44
N GLY A 154 10.64 10.58 1.07
CA GLY A 154 9.20 10.33 1.15
C GLY A 154 8.78 9.12 0.33
N ALA A 155 9.10 9.14 -0.98
CA ALA A 155 8.81 8.03 -1.88
C ALA A 155 9.46 6.70 -1.46
N ALA A 156 10.70 6.72 -0.96
CA ALA A 156 11.36 5.49 -0.47
C ALA A 156 10.70 4.92 0.78
N LEU A 157 10.34 5.76 1.76
CA LEU A 157 9.60 5.35 2.95
C LEU A 157 8.20 4.85 2.60
N HIS A 158 7.55 5.48 1.63
CA HIS A 158 6.25 5.05 1.11
C HIS A 158 6.34 3.66 0.47
N ALA A 159 7.28 3.44 -0.43
CA ALA A 159 7.52 2.12 -1.02
C ALA A 159 7.81 1.05 0.05
N LEU A 160 8.57 1.41 1.09
CA LEU A 160 8.86 0.52 2.21
C LEU A 160 7.59 0.15 2.98
N TYR A 161 6.75 1.14 3.31
CA TYR A 161 5.46 0.91 3.97
C TYR A 161 4.59 -0.06 3.16
N ASP A 162 4.47 0.17 1.85
CA ASP A 162 3.68 -0.69 0.96
C ASP A 162 4.20 -2.13 0.96
N ASN A 163 5.52 -2.31 0.92
CA ASN A 163 6.14 -3.63 1.00
C ASN A 163 5.91 -4.31 2.37
N VAL A 164 5.92 -3.55 3.47
CA VAL A 164 5.67 -4.07 4.82
C VAL A 164 4.21 -4.50 4.98
N ILE A 165 3.25 -3.63 4.64
CA ILE A 165 1.82 -3.95 4.72
C ILE A 165 1.49 -5.17 3.87
N TRP A 166 2.06 -5.22 2.67
CA TRP A 166 1.87 -6.36 1.80
C TRP A 166 2.46 -7.65 2.38
N SER A 167 3.65 -7.59 2.97
CA SER A 167 4.27 -8.72 3.67
C SER A 167 3.43 -9.21 4.84
N LEU A 168 2.87 -8.29 5.63
CA LEU A 168 1.98 -8.62 6.74
C LEU A 168 0.69 -9.27 6.22
N ALA A 169 0.12 -8.74 5.13
CA ALA A 169 -1.06 -9.31 4.49
C ALA A 169 -0.81 -10.76 4.06
N ALA A 170 0.30 -11.02 3.37
CA ALA A 170 0.66 -12.37 2.90
C ALA A 170 1.01 -13.33 4.04
N CYS A 171 1.78 -12.88 5.05
CA CYS A 171 2.26 -13.70 6.17
C CYS A 171 1.12 -14.37 6.95
N THR A 172 -0.03 -13.71 7.04
CA THR A 172 -1.19 -14.25 7.76
C THR A 172 -1.85 -15.44 7.09
N TYR A 173 -1.58 -15.63 5.80
CA TYR A 173 -1.94 -16.85 5.07
C TYR A 173 -0.84 -17.93 5.15
N CYS A 174 0.42 -17.57 5.42
CA CYS A 174 1.52 -18.53 5.55
C CYS A 174 1.33 -19.50 6.72
N MET A 175 0.78 -19.02 7.84
CA MET A 175 0.53 -19.86 9.02
C MET A 175 -0.56 -20.91 8.82
N ASP A 176 -1.37 -20.76 7.77
CA ASP A 176 -2.47 -21.67 7.44
C ASP A 176 -1.97 -23.00 6.86
N THR A 177 -0.87 -22.97 6.11
CA THR A 177 -0.42 -24.09 5.27
C THR A 177 0.34 -25.20 6.01
N LYS A 178 0.73 -25.01 7.27
CA LYS A 178 1.67 -25.91 7.98
C LYS A 178 1.05 -26.95 8.91
N GLY A 179 -0.27 -27.17 8.93
CA GLY A 179 -0.78 -28.35 9.64
C GLY A 179 -2.29 -28.46 9.83
N GLY A 180 -2.91 -29.38 9.08
CA GLY A 180 -3.81 -30.43 9.58
C GLY A 180 -5.00 -30.13 10.49
N MET A 181 -5.34 -28.89 10.84
CA MET A 181 -6.48 -28.57 11.72
C MET A 181 -7.31 -27.43 11.15
N THR A 182 -8.27 -27.80 10.30
CA THR A 182 -9.22 -26.95 9.58
C THR A 182 -10.03 -25.96 10.45
N ALA A 183 -10.06 -26.11 11.77
CA ALA A 183 -10.78 -25.21 12.67
C ALA A 183 -9.98 -24.00 13.21
N ARG A 184 -8.65 -23.97 13.06
CA ARG A 184 -7.82 -22.82 13.50
C ARG A 184 -7.54 -21.79 12.40
N VAL A 185 -7.79 -22.16 11.15
CA VAL A 185 -7.52 -21.41 9.92
C VAL A 185 -8.21 -20.03 9.91
N ASP A 186 -9.52 -20.02 10.17
CA ASP A 186 -10.32 -18.79 10.13
C ASP A 186 -9.86 -17.74 11.16
N ARG A 187 -9.28 -18.20 12.27
CA ARG A 187 -8.84 -17.31 13.35
C ARG A 187 -7.60 -16.50 12.95
N TYR A 188 -6.63 -17.09 12.26
CA TYR A 188 -5.40 -16.40 11.85
C TYR A 188 -5.60 -15.47 10.65
N ARG A 189 -6.47 -15.84 9.71
CA ARG A 189 -6.87 -14.96 8.60
C ARG A 189 -7.49 -13.65 9.12
N SER A 190 -8.30 -13.74 10.18
CA SER A 190 -8.88 -12.58 10.86
C SER A 190 -7.80 -11.67 11.47
N THR A 191 -6.74 -12.26 12.06
CA THR A 191 -5.65 -11.49 12.67
C THR A 191 -4.89 -10.63 11.67
N GLY A 192 -4.62 -11.13 10.46
CA GLY A 192 -3.91 -10.36 9.44
C GLY A 192 -4.67 -9.16 8.91
N VAL A 193 -5.93 -9.40 8.57
CA VAL A 193 -6.84 -8.33 8.17
C VAL A 193 -6.96 -7.30 9.28
N LEU A 194 -7.04 -7.73 10.54
CA LEU A 194 -7.06 -6.82 11.70
C LEU A 194 -5.79 -5.95 11.78
N PHE A 195 -4.60 -6.51 11.56
CA PHE A 195 -3.36 -5.72 11.54
C PHE A 195 -3.34 -4.68 10.43
N ILE A 196 -3.80 -5.04 9.22
CA ILE A 196 -3.90 -4.09 8.10
C ILE A 196 -4.91 -2.99 8.45
N VAL A 197 -6.10 -3.34 8.92
CA VAL A 197 -7.13 -2.37 9.34
C VAL A 197 -6.59 -1.42 10.41
N LEU A 198 -5.93 -1.96 11.44
CA LEU A 198 -5.33 -1.17 12.51
C LEU A 198 -4.24 -0.24 11.97
N SER A 199 -3.37 -0.73 11.09
CA SER A 199 -2.35 0.10 10.44
C SER A 199 -2.99 1.24 9.65
N VAL A 200 -4.02 0.96 8.84
CA VAL A 200 -4.74 1.98 8.06
C VAL A 200 -5.34 3.04 9.00
N ILE A 201 -5.98 2.62 10.10
CA ILE A 201 -6.55 3.56 11.09
C ILE A 201 -5.48 4.45 11.70
N VAL A 202 -4.37 3.86 12.17
CA VAL A 202 -3.27 4.61 12.79
C VAL A 202 -2.66 5.60 11.79
N VAL A 203 -2.37 5.15 10.59
CA VAL A 203 -1.80 6.01 9.54
C VAL A 203 -2.76 7.10 9.11
N SER A 204 -4.07 6.82 9.02
CA SER A 204 -5.09 7.84 8.72
C SER A 204 -5.18 8.89 9.82
N ALA A 205 -5.10 8.48 11.09
CA ALA A 205 -5.05 9.41 12.21
C ALA A 205 -3.78 10.28 12.16
N LEU A 206 -2.62 9.70 11.87
CA LEU A 206 -1.36 10.43 11.69
C LEU A 206 -1.43 11.41 10.51
N ALA A 207 -2.00 11.00 9.38
CA ALA A 207 -2.20 11.86 8.22
C ALA A 207 -3.11 13.05 8.57
N THR A 208 -4.22 12.78 9.25
CA THR A 208 -5.16 13.82 9.68
C THR A 208 -4.48 14.80 10.61
N PHE A 209 -3.76 14.30 11.61
CA PHE A 209 -2.99 15.11 12.54
C PHE A 209 -1.95 15.99 11.80
N ALA A 210 -1.13 15.40 10.93
CA ALA A 210 -0.10 16.12 10.19
C ALA A 210 -0.68 17.21 9.28
N VAL A 211 -1.78 16.92 8.56
CA VAL A 211 -2.50 17.90 7.74
C VAL A 211 -3.07 19.03 8.59
N THR A 212 -3.71 18.71 9.72
CA THR A 212 -4.27 19.75 10.61
C THR A 212 -3.19 20.62 11.24
N LEU A 213 -2.06 20.03 11.64
CA LEU A 213 -0.94 20.76 12.21
C LEU A 213 -0.30 21.69 11.18
N ARG A 214 -0.09 21.20 9.95
CA ARG A 214 0.34 22.03 8.83
C ARG A 214 -0.62 23.21 8.62
N SER A 215 -1.91 22.91 8.47
CA SER A 215 -2.94 23.92 8.25
C SER A 215 -2.97 24.98 9.36
N ALA A 216 -2.75 24.59 10.62
CA ALA A 216 -2.67 25.51 11.76
C ALA A 216 -1.42 26.40 11.71
N ILE A 217 -0.27 25.88 11.28
CA ILE A 217 0.97 26.66 11.14
C ILE A 217 0.84 27.64 9.97
N ASP A 218 0.35 27.18 8.83
CA ASP A 218 0.17 28.01 7.63
C ASP A 218 -0.83 29.16 7.93
N ALA A 219 -1.87 28.91 8.74
CA ALA A 219 -2.79 29.95 9.19
C ALA A 219 -2.17 30.97 10.15
N GLY A 220 -1.16 30.59 10.93
CA GLY A 220 -0.44 31.49 11.84
C GLY A 220 0.59 32.38 11.14
N ASN A 221 1.05 31.97 9.95
CA ASN A 221 2.05 32.69 9.14
C ASN A 221 1.42 33.64 8.12
N VAL A 222 0.10 33.83 8.13
CA VAL A 222 -0.55 34.85 7.29
C VAL A 222 -0.12 36.21 7.82
N ASP A 223 0.83 36.85 7.12
CA ASP A 223 1.32 38.19 7.44
C ASP A 223 0.15 39.15 7.67
N THR A 224 0.14 39.77 8.86
CA THR A 224 -0.86 40.79 9.24
C THR A 224 -0.89 41.98 8.29
N ASP A 225 0.12 42.15 7.43
CA ASP A 225 0.24 43.24 6.47
C ASP A 225 -0.77 43.13 5.30
N GLU A 226 -1.31 41.94 5.02
CA GLU A 226 -2.35 41.77 3.99
C GLU A 226 -3.77 42.10 4.53
N VAL A 227 -3.96 42.04 5.85
CA VAL A 227 -5.25 42.27 6.52
C VAL A 227 -5.69 43.74 6.43
N ASP A 228 -4.74 44.68 6.38
CA ASP A 228 -5.05 46.10 6.22
C ASP A 228 -5.58 46.46 4.82
N SER A 229 -5.34 45.62 3.82
CA SER A 229 -5.91 45.80 2.46
C SER A 229 -7.38 45.39 2.34
N TYR A 230 -7.88 44.54 3.25
CA TYR A 230 -9.26 44.05 3.26
C TYR A 230 -10.23 44.94 4.08
N ALA A 231 -9.71 45.88 4.89
CA ALA A 231 -10.53 46.84 5.62
C ALA A 231 -11.18 47.91 4.69
N ALA A 232 -10.75 48.00 3.43
CA ALA A 232 -11.31 48.90 2.42
C ALA A 232 -12.45 48.26 1.60
N GLY A 233 -13.48 47.76 2.27
CA GLY A 233 -14.87 47.92 1.80
C GLY A 233 -15.36 47.16 0.55
N ASP A 234 -14.97 45.90 0.32
CA ASP A 234 -15.75 45.04 -0.58
C ASP A 234 -15.91 43.61 -0.03
N THR A 235 -16.99 43.40 0.72
CA THR A 235 -17.40 42.10 1.28
C THR A 235 -18.02 41.21 0.21
N GLN A 236 -17.27 40.88 -0.85
CA GLN A 236 -17.58 39.71 -1.65
C GLN A 236 -16.98 38.47 -0.98
N TYR A 237 -17.87 37.63 -0.46
CA TYR A 237 -17.57 36.28 0.04
C TYR A 237 -16.86 35.45 -1.04
N LYS A 238 -15.52 35.52 -1.10
CA LYS A 238 -14.65 34.60 -1.85
C LYS A 238 -14.56 33.23 -1.17
N VAL A 239 -15.70 32.65 -0.78
CA VAL A 239 -15.73 31.31 -0.15
C VAL A 239 -15.41 30.20 -1.17
N PHE A 240 -15.40 30.51 -2.48
CA PHE A 240 -15.03 29.58 -3.56
C PHE A 240 -14.22 30.24 -4.68
N ALA A 241 -13.48 31.31 -4.41
CA ALA A 241 -12.50 31.79 -5.38
C ALA A 241 -11.30 30.83 -5.35
N VAL A 242 -11.38 29.76 -6.15
CA VAL A 242 -10.37 28.75 -6.45
C VAL A 242 -9.20 29.40 -7.24
N GLY A 243 -8.64 30.46 -6.69
CA GLY A 243 -7.85 31.43 -7.44
C GLY A 243 -6.34 31.33 -7.24
N ASP A 244 -5.88 30.70 -6.15
CA ASP A 244 -4.44 30.64 -5.90
C ASP A 244 -3.88 29.28 -6.29
N ALA A 245 -3.12 29.26 -7.38
CA ALA A 245 -2.42 28.06 -7.87
C ALA A 245 -1.52 27.44 -6.77
N LYS A 246 -1.05 28.25 -5.82
CA LYS A 246 -0.30 27.80 -4.64
C LYS A 246 -1.08 26.82 -3.76
N SER A 247 -2.41 26.95 -3.68
CA SER A 247 -3.26 26.02 -2.91
C SER A 247 -3.24 24.59 -3.47
N TYR A 248 -2.90 24.44 -4.76
CA TYR A 248 -2.81 23.14 -5.42
C TYR A 248 -1.39 22.59 -5.51
N GLU A 249 -0.38 23.42 -5.23
CA GLU A 249 1.02 23.02 -5.31
C GLU A 249 1.33 21.82 -4.42
N PHE A 250 0.79 21.81 -3.19
CA PHE A 250 0.91 20.66 -2.30
C PHE A 250 0.29 19.39 -2.88
N ILE A 251 -0.93 19.50 -3.43
CA ILE A 251 -1.62 18.35 -4.02
C ILE A 251 -0.84 17.83 -5.22
N LEU A 252 -0.31 18.73 -6.05
CA LEU A 252 0.51 18.37 -7.20
C LEU A 252 1.81 17.68 -6.74
N ALA A 253 2.52 18.23 -5.77
CA ALA A 253 3.73 17.65 -5.20
C ALA A 253 3.46 16.24 -4.64
N TYR A 254 2.35 16.06 -3.91
CA TYR A 254 1.91 14.76 -3.41
C TYR A 254 1.55 13.79 -4.55
N LEU A 255 0.87 14.23 -5.61
CA LEU A 255 0.56 13.38 -6.76
C LEU A 255 1.82 12.96 -7.52
N VAL A 256 2.80 13.85 -7.66
CA VAL A 256 4.10 13.53 -8.25
C VAL A 256 4.84 12.52 -7.37
N GLU A 257 4.89 12.74 -6.06
CA GLU A 257 5.47 11.79 -5.10
C GLU A 257 4.81 10.41 -5.21
N LEU A 258 3.48 10.36 -5.26
CA LEU A 258 2.71 9.14 -5.39
C LEU A 258 3.00 8.41 -6.72
N GLY A 259 3.10 9.17 -7.81
CA GLY A 259 3.48 8.65 -9.13
C GLY A 259 4.91 8.08 -9.11
N LEU A 260 5.86 8.81 -8.55
CA LEU A 260 7.25 8.36 -8.40
C LEU A 260 7.35 7.13 -7.50
N ASN A 261 6.58 7.08 -6.40
CA ASN A 261 6.53 5.93 -5.52
C ASN A 261 6.08 4.68 -6.29
N TYR A 262 4.90 4.73 -6.93
CA TYR A 262 4.34 3.54 -7.58
C TYR A 262 5.04 3.13 -8.86
N PHE A 263 5.47 4.08 -9.69
CA PHE A 263 6.04 3.77 -11.01
C PHE A 263 7.57 3.80 -11.04
N GLY A 264 8.21 4.42 -10.04
CA GLY A 264 9.67 4.49 -9.93
C GLY A 264 10.21 3.63 -8.80
N TYR A 265 9.98 4.03 -7.55
CA TYR A 265 10.59 3.41 -6.37
C TYR A 265 10.11 1.98 -6.14
N TYR A 266 8.80 1.74 -6.21
CA TYR A 266 8.22 0.44 -5.91
C TYR A 266 8.74 -0.65 -6.87
N PRO A 267 8.74 -0.47 -8.22
CA PRO A 267 9.30 -1.45 -9.13
C PRO A 267 10.81 -1.66 -8.94
N VAL A 268 11.56 -0.59 -8.66
CA VAL A 268 13.01 -0.67 -8.39
C VAL A 268 13.29 -1.49 -7.13
N ILE A 269 12.66 -1.14 -6.00
CA ILE A 269 12.81 -1.86 -4.73
C ILE A 269 12.33 -3.31 -4.88
N GLY A 270 11.19 -3.52 -5.55
CA GLY A 270 10.68 -4.86 -5.85
C GLY A 270 11.67 -5.68 -6.66
N THR A 271 12.32 -5.09 -7.66
CA THR A 271 13.36 -5.75 -8.48
C THR A 271 14.62 -6.04 -7.67
N VAL A 272 15.04 -5.12 -6.79
CA VAL A 272 16.16 -5.33 -5.85
C VAL A 272 15.89 -6.52 -4.93
N LEU A 273 14.70 -6.58 -4.31
CA LEU A 273 14.28 -7.69 -3.46
C LEU A 273 14.18 -9.00 -4.26
N PHE A 274 13.57 -8.95 -5.44
CA PHE A 274 13.44 -10.10 -6.35
C PHE A 274 14.80 -10.65 -6.80
N SER A 275 15.74 -9.78 -7.12
CA SER A 275 17.08 -10.18 -7.54
C SER A 275 17.85 -10.88 -6.42
N GLY A 276 17.59 -10.51 -5.17
CA GLY A 276 18.30 -11.05 -4.01
C GLY A 276 19.67 -10.43 -3.76
N VAL A 277 19.99 -9.32 -4.44
CA VAL A 277 21.31 -8.67 -4.35
C VAL A 277 21.67 -8.25 -2.92
N LEU A 278 20.68 -7.87 -2.11
CA LEU A 278 20.90 -7.50 -0.70
C LEU A 278 21.26 -8.69 0.20
N GLY A 279 20.83 -9.90 -0.17
CA GLY A 279 21.06 -11.11 0.60
C GLY A 279 22.30 -11.90 0.19
N CYS A 280 23.13 -11.37 -0.72
CA CYS A 280 24.17 -12.13 -1.41
C CYS A 280 23.67 -13.50 -1.88
N PHE A 281 22.40 -13.57 -2.30
CA PHE A 281 21.72 -14.79 -2.76
C PHE A 281 21.61 -15.94 -1.73
N LYS A 282 21.91 -15.71 -0.45
CA LYS A 282 21.99 -16.77 0.58
C LYS A 282 20.80 -16.79 1.55
N TYR A 283 20.31 -15.62 1.94
CA TYR A 283 19.28 -15.53 2.99
C TYR A 283 17.87 -15.58 2.40
N ARG A 284 16.98 -16.41 2.94
CA ARG A 284 15.64 -16.62 2.38
C ARG A 284 14.78 -15.35 2.26
N VAL A 285 14.89 -14.42 3.21
CA VAL A 285 14.04 -13.21 3.24
C VAL A 285 14.51 -12.14 2.24
N ILE A 286 15.82 -12.01 2.05
CA ILE A 286 16.46 -10.92 1.26
C ILE A 286 17.24 -11.42 0.04
N GLY A 287 17.33 -12.74 -0.14
CA GLY A 287 18.11 -13.42 -1.17
C GLY A 287 17.33 -13.71 -2.45
N GLY A 288 16.08 -13.26 -2.53
CA GLY A 288 15.30 -13.21 -3.77
C GLY A 288 15.11 -14.57 -4.46
N ARG A 289 14.90 -14.50 -5.77
CA ARG A 289 14.75 -15.66 -6.67
C ARG A 289 15.91 -16.65 -6.60
N PRO A 290 17.19 -16.23 -6.58
CA PRO A 290 18.30 -17.18 -6.56
C PRO A 290 18.31 -18.05 -5.30
N ALA A 291 18.04 -17.47 -4.13
CA ALA A 291 17.98 -18.23 -2.87
C ALA A 291 16.85 -19.27 -2.89
N GLU A 292 15.69 -18.91 -3.44
CA GLU A 292 14.55 -19.84 -3.54
C GLU A 292 14.83 -21.01 -4.50
N ILE A 293 15.47 -20.77 -5.64
CA ILE A 293 15.84 -21.83 -6.59
C ILE A 293 16.85 -22.78 -5.96
N LEU A 294 17.83 -22.25 -5.21
CA LEU A 294 18.79 -23.08 -4.48
C LEU A 294 18.10 -23.94 -3.42
N GLU A 295 17.16 -23.37 -2.65
CA GLU A 295 16.37 -24.13 -1.66
C GLU A 295 15.51 -25.21 -2.33
N MET A 296 14.91 -24.92 -3.49
CA MET A 296 14.10 -25.87 -4.24
C MET A 296 14.94 -27.04 -4.77
N LYS A 297 16.09 -26.76 -5.40
CA LYS A 297 17.00 -27.81 -5.89
C LYS A 297 17.51 -28.71 -4.77
N ALA A 298 17.89 -28.12 -3.64
CA ALA A 298 18.35 -28.88 -2.47
C ALA A 298 17.26 -29.81 -1.92
N ARG A 299 15.98 -29.41 -1.98
CA ARG A 299 14.85 -30.28 -1.60
C ARG A 299 14.63 -31.41 -2.60
N GLU A 300 14.67 -31.11 -3.89
CA GLU A 300 14.53 -32.12 -4.96
C GLU A 300 15.63 -33.19 -4.85
N GLU A 301 16.88 -32.78 -4.59
CA GLU A 301 18.00 -33.70 -4.37
C GLU A 301 17.78 -34.59 -3.12
N ALA A 302 17.32 -34.00 -2.01
CA ALA A 302 17.03 -34.75 -0.79
C ALA A 302 15.87 -35.75 -0.96
N ASP A 303 14.80 -35.36 -1.66
CA ASP A 303 13.66 -36.23 -1.96
C ASP A 303 14.05 -37.38 -2.91
N ALA A 304 14.91 -37.11 -3.89
CA ALA A 304 15.46 -38.13 -4.77
C ALA A 304 16.33 -39.15 -4.00
N GLN A 305 17.15 -38.69 -3.05
CA GLN A 305 17.95 -39.56 -2.19
C GLN A 305 17.05 -40.42 -1.27
N ASN A 306 16.03 -39.82 -0.67
CA ASN A 306 15.08 -40.54 0.20
C ASN A 306 14.23 -41.56 -0.57
N SER A 307 13.94 -41.31 -1.86
CA SER A 307 13.18 -42.23 -2.71
C SER A 307 14.03 -43.40 -3.22
N ALA A 308 15.37 -43.27 -3.17
CA ALA A 308 16.32 -44.30 -3.60
C ALA A 308 16.78 -45.22 -2.45
N ALA A 309 16.55 -44.81 -1.19
CA ALA A 309 16.88 -45.56 0.02
C ALA A 309 15.74 -46.49 0.44
#